data_AF-A0A974UU90-F1
#
_entry.id   AF-A0A974UU90-F1
#
_cell.length_a   1.000
_cell.length_b   1.000
_cell.length_c   1.000
_cell.angle_alpha   90.00
_cell.angle_beta   90.00
_cell.angle_gamma   90.00
#
_symmetry.space_group_name_H-M   'P 1'
#
loop_
_entity.id
_entity.type
_entity.pdbx_description
1 polymer ?
#
loop_
_entity_poly.entity_id
_entity_poly.type
_entity_poly.pdbx_seq_one_letter_code
_entity_poly.pdbx_strand_id
1 'polypeptide(L)' 'MSEAVTLRTLRTSQTSQAPRTWFLTGASPGLGEHWAAVILARGDRLAATARDKAALASLSEQYGDRFLPL' A
#
# COMPACT_ATOMS: atom_id res chain seq x y z
N MET A 1 3.38 14.50 -48.80
CA MET A 1 3.62 15.04 -47.44
C MET A 1 2.59 14.47 -46.47
N SER A 2 2.66 13.16 -46.19
CA SER A 2 1.73 12.47 -45.28
C SER A 2 2.37 11.18 -44.82
N GLU A 3 3.03 11.20 -43.67
CA GLU A 3 3.11 10.04 -42.78
C GLU A 3 3.06 10.58 -41.36
N ALA A 4 1.86 10.59 -40.80
CA ALA A 4 1.67 10.72 -39.36
C ALA A 4 2.37 9.50 -38.74
N VAL A 5 3.56 9.76 -38.21
CA VAL A 5 4.33 8.83 -37.38
C VAL A 5 3.39 8.24 -36.34
N THR A 6 3.10 6.96 -36.54
CA THR A 6 2.30 6.05 -35.73
C THR A 6 2.71 6.15 -34.26
N LEU A 7 2.02 7.01 -33.51
CA LEU A 7 2.05 7.03 -32.05
C LEU A 7 1.35 5.76 -31.54
N ARG A 8 2.07 4.64 -31.58
CA ARG A 8 1.72 3.43 -30.82
C ARG A 8 2.04 3.73 -29.37
N THR A 9 1.15 4.47 -28.72
CA THR A 9 1.08 4.59 -27.28
C THR A 9 1.06 3.18 -26.72
N LEU A 10 2.19 2.74 -26.15
CA LEU A 10 2.25 1.54 -25.33
C LEU A 10 1.32 1.82 -24.15
N ARG A 11 0.05 1.39 -24.25
CA ARG A 11 -0.81 1.27 -23.08
C ARG A 11 -0.08 0.27 -22.18
N THR A 12 0.56 0.76 -21.13
CA THR A 12 0.92 -0.10 -20.01
C THR A 12 -0.37 -0.79 -19.59
N SER A 13 -0.37 -2.12 -19.63
CA SER A 13 -1.50 -2.93 -19.22
C SER A 13 -1.85 -2.53 -17.79
N GLN A 14 -2.94 -1.78 -17.61
CA GLN A 14 -3.50 -1.55 -16.28
C GLN A 14 -4.09 -2.90 -15.86
N THR A 15 -3.30 -3.71 -15.16
CA THR A 15 -3.85 -4.84 -14.44
C THR A 15 -4.67 -4.27 -13.29
N SER A 16 -6.00 -4.45 -13.35
CA SER A 16 -6.86 -4.30 -12.19
C SER A 16 -6.33 -5.24 -11.11
N GLN A 17 -5.53 -4.73 -10.20
CA GLN A 17 -4.76 -5.57 -9.31
C GLN A 17 -5.62 -5.86 -8.08
N ALA A 18 -5.96 -7.14 -7.91
CA ALA A 18 -6.67 -7.60 -6.73
C ALA A 18 -5.92 -7.20 -5.45
N PRO A 19 -6.63 -6.92 -4.33
CA PRO A 19 -6.01 -6.52 -3.08
C PRO A 19 -5.03 -7.58 -2.58
N ARG A 20 -3.85 -7.14 -2.17
CA ARG A 20 -2.77 -7.99 -1.68
C ARG A 20 -2.75 -8.07 -0.16
N THR A 21 -2.02 -9.04 0.38
CA THR A 21 -1.71 -9.13 1.82
C THR A 21 -0.21 -8.93 2.03
N TRP A 22 0.14 -8.01 2.93
CA TRP A 22 1.52 -7.60 3.21
C TRP A 22 1.92 -7.98 4.63
N PHE A 23 3.22 -8.25 4.83
CA PHE A 23 3.82 -8.32 6.16
C PHE A 23 4.94 -7.26 6.25
N LEU A 24 4.80 -6.32 7.18
CA LEU A 24 5.77 -5.23 7.39
C LEU A 24 6.44 -5.37 8.75
N THR A 25 7.76 -5.51 8.74
CA THR A 25 8.57 -5.42 9.96
C THR A 25 9.00 -3.99 10.20
N GLY A 26 8.86 -3.49 11.42
CA GLY A 26 9.34 -2.14 11.76
C GLY A 26 8.40 -1.02 11.32
N ALA A 27 7.10 -1.18 11.56
CA ALA A 27 6.08 -0.13 11.44
C ALA A 27 6.20 0.92 12.57
N SER A 28 7.42 1.37 12.85
CA SER A 28 7.68 2.45 13.80
C SER A 28 7.26 3.80 13.24
N PRO A 29 7.06 4.82 14.11
CA PRO A 29 6.77 6.19 13.68
C PRO A 29 7.75 6.70 12.61
N GLY A 30 7.24 7.48 11.66
CA GLY A 30 7.99 7.98 10.52
C GLY A 30 7.84 7.08 9.28
N LEU A 31 8.93 6.43 8.85
CA LEU A 31 8.94 5.69 7.57
C LEU A 31 8.02 4.46 7.59
N GLY A 32 8.06 3.67 8.66
CA GLY A 32 7.28 2.43 8.77
C GLY A 32 5.77 2.70 8.80
N GLU A 33 5.36 3.67 9.61
CA GLU A 33 3.98 4.15 9.67
C GLU A 33 3.51 4.70 8.30
N HIS A 34 4.34 5.49 7.61
CA HIS A 34 4.01 6.02 6.29
C HIS A 34 3.78 4.90 5.26
N TRP A 35 4.64 3.88 5.23
CA TRP A 35 4.45 2.73 4.35
C TRP A 35 3.19 1.94 4.69
N ALA A 36 2.91 1.74 5.97
CA ALA A 36 1.70 1.06 6.41
C ALA A 36 0.44 1.79 5.90
N ALA A 37 0.41 3.11 6.04
CA ALA A 37 -0.68 3.95 5.53
C ALA A 37 -0.84 3.84 4.02
N VAL A 38 0.25 3.87 3.24
CA VAL A 38 0.20 3.73 1.77
C VAL A 38 -0.35 2.38 1.34
N ILE A 39 0.10 1.29 1.99
CA ILE A 39 -0.38 -0.07 1.69
C ILE A 39 -1.88 -0.17 1.97
N LEU A 40 -2.32 0.26 3.15
CA LEU A 40 -3.72 0.19 3.57
C LEU A 40 -4.62 1.12 2.75
N ALA A 41 -4.15 2.31 2.37
CA ALA A 41 -4.86 3.25 1.52
C ALA A 41 -5.10 2.70 0.10
N ARG A 42 -4.20 1.84 -0.42
CA ARG A 42 -4.39 1.17 -1.71
C ARG A 42 -5.53 0.14 -1.71
N GLY A 43 -6.04 -0.24 -0.53
CA GLY A 43 -7.03 -1.32 -0.42
C GLY A 43 -6.45 -2.65 0.04
N ASP A 44 -5.14 -2.73 0.25
CA ASP A 44 -4.48 -3.98 0.65
C ASP A 44 -4.70 -4.28 2.13
N ARG A 45 -4.45 -5.54 2.50
CA ARG A 45 -4.36 -6.02 3.88
C ARG A 45 -2.92 -5.98 4.35
N LEU A 46 -2.71 -5.68 5.63
CA LEU A 46 -1.38 -5.55 6.19
C LEU A 46 -1.32 -6.17 7.59
N ALA A 47 -0.36 -7.05 7.81
CA ALA A 47 0.11 -7.40 9.14
C ALA A 47 1.42 -6.65 9.41
N ALA A 48 1.57 -5.98 10.56
CA ALA A 48 2.79 -5.23 10.84
C ALA A 48 3.23 -5.28 12.30
N THR A 49 4.55 -5.28 12.51
CA THR A 49 5.17 -5.27 13.84
C THR A 49 5.85 -3.94 14.12
N ALA A 50 5.79 -3.48 15.37
CA ALA A 50 6.56 -2.34 15.88
C ALA A 50 7.09 -2.64 17.28
N ARG A 51 8.17 -1.96 17.68
CA ARG A 51 8.72 -2.08 19.06
C ARG A 51 7.76 -1.51 20.09
N ASP A 52 7.06 -0.43 19.73
CA ASP A 52 5.99 0.16 20.52
C ASP A 52 4.66 -0.10 19.79
N LYS A 53 3.80 -0.91 20.42
CA LYS A 53 2.48 -1.25 19.86
C LYS A 53 1.52 -0.06 19.87
N ALA A 54 1.71 0.92 20.74
CA ALA A 54 0.85 2.10 20.79
C ALA A 54 0.92 2.91 19.49
N ALA A 55 2.07 2.88 18.80
CA ALA A 55 2.24 3.50 17.49
C ALA A 55 1.35 2.90 16.38
N LEU A 56 0.80 1.71 16.58
CA LEU A 56 -0.08 1.03 15.61
C LEU A 56 -1.57 1.28 15.87
N ALA A 57 -1.93 1.94 16.97
CA ALA A 57 -3.32 2.14 17.37
C ALA A 57 -4.10 3.00 16.36
N SER A 58 -3.51 4.11 15.91
CA SER A 58 -4.12 5.03 14.93
C SER A 58 -4.47 4.30 13.62
N LEU A 59 -3.55 3.46 13.11
CA LEU A 59 -3.77 2.65 11.91
C LEU A 59 -4.86 1.60 12.13
N SER A 60 -4.92 1.00 13.33
CA SER A 60 -5.95 0.01 13.67
C SER A 60 -7.34 0.64 13.71
N GLU A 61 -7.47 1.81 14.33
CA GLU A 61 -8.72 2.57 14.37
C GLU A 61 -9.16 3.02 12.97
N GLN A 62 -8.20 3.45 12.13
CA GLN A 62 -8.50 3.98 10.81
C GLN A 62 -8.84 2.90 9.77
N TYR A 63 -8.20 1.72 9.84
CA TYR A 63 -8.27 0.71 8.79
C TYR A 63 -8.96 -0.60 9.18
N GLY A 64 -9.25 -0.80 10.46
CA GLY A 64 -10.04 -1.92 10.98
C GLY A 64 -9.51 -3.28 10.53
N ASP A 65 -10.40 -4.14 10.05
CA ASP A 65 -10.11 -5.55 9.67
C ASP A 65 -9.05 -5.73 8.56
N ARG A 66 -8.63 -4.64 7.90
CA ARG A 66 -7.55 -4.69 6.90
C ARG A 66 -6.16 -4.61 7.53
N PHE A 67 -6.06 -4.24 8.81
CA PHE A 67 -4.80 -4.11 9.52
C PHE A 67 -4.74 -5.06 10.72
N LEU A 68 -3.69 -5.88 10.75
CA LEU A 68 -3.37 -6.78 11.85
C LEU A 68 -2.10 -6.28 12.57
N PRO A 69 -2.22 -5.57 13.70
CA PRO A 69 -1.06 -5.19 14.51
C PRO A 69 -0.50 -6.41 15.24
N LEU A 70 0.82 -6.64 15.14
CA LEU A 70 1.55 -7.78 15.71
C LEU A 70 2.55 -7.35 16.79
#